data_AF-A0A543NP23-F1
#
_entry.id   AF-A0A543NP23-F1
#
_cell.length_a   1.000
_cell.length_b   1.000
_cell.length_c   1.000
_cell.angle_alpha   90.00
_cell.angle_beta   90.00
_cell.angle_gamma   90.00
#
_symmetry.space_group_name_H-M   'P 1'
#
loop_
_entity.id
_entity.type
_entity.pdbx_description
1 polymer ?
#
loop_
_entity_poly.entity_id
_entity_poly.type
_entity_poly.pdbx_seq_one_letter_code
_entity_poly.pdbx_strand_id
1 'polypeptide(L)'
;MDLLDYYRGTVSARRLRVLLRHLPRDSALARAVHGDAAEWGVGEHLLALAADHLATANWLFVSANSGRKQKPPPRPDPVPRPEPGAAPRRARSRPEATAQDLRAFFGAPNPPTGNTRAEPERE
;
A
#
# COMPACT_ATOMS: atom_id res chain seq x y z
N MET A 1 34.47 -7.21 -8.57
CA MET A 1 34.03 -8.36 -7.75
C MET A 1 32.67 -8.79 -8.24
N ASP A 2 32.69 -9.73 -9.20
CA ASP A 2 31.51 -10.35 -9.80
C ASP A 2 31.59 -11.89 -9.72
N LEU A 3 30.61 -12.61 -10.28
CA LEU A 3 30.64 -14.08 -10.31
C LEU A 3 31.72 -14.64 -11.24
N LEU A 4 32.16 -13.87 -12.24
CA LEU A 4 33.21 -14.29 -13.16
C LEU A 4 34.56 -14.31 -12.46
N ASP A 5 34.77 -13.49 -11.44
CA ASP A 5 35.97 -13.51 -10.61
C ASP A 5 36.18 -14.88 -9.92
N TYR A 6 35.11 -15.60 -9.58
CA TYR A 6 35.20 -17.00 -9.11
C TYR A 6 35.56 -17.95 -10.25
N TYR A 7 34.91 -17.82 -11.41
CA TYR A 7 35.19 -18.65 -12.59
C TYR A 7 36.64 -18.48 -13.09
N ARG A 8 37.19 -17.27 -13.00
CA ARG A 8 38.58 -16.93 -13.35
C ARG A 8 39.59 -17.31 -12.27
N GLY A 9 39.14 -17.86 -11.13
CA GLY A 9 40.01 -18.29 -10.03
C GLY A 9 40.59 -17.16 -9.17
N THR A 10 40.14 -15.92 -9.36
CA THR A 10 40.62 -14.76 -8.58
C THR A 10 39.98 -14.69 -7.18
N VAL A 11 38.84 -15.38 -6.99
CA VAL A 11 38.12 -15.49 -5.72
C VAL A 11 37.96 -16.96 -5.34
N SER A 12 38.23 -17.29 -4.08
CA SER A 12 37.99 -18.64 -3.56
C SER A 12 36.51 -18.90 -3.29
N ALA A 13 36.08 -20.17 -3.41
CA ALA A 13 34.73 -20.61 -3.05
C ALA A 13 34.35 -20.21 -1.62
N ARG A 14 35.32 -20.27 -0.70
CA ARG A 14 35.14 -19.83 0.70
C ARG A 14 34.77 -18.35 0.78
N ARG A 15 35.47 -17.49 0.04
CA ARG A 15 35.20 -16.04 0.02
C ARG A 15 33.86 -15.73 -0.63
N LEU A 16 33.54 -16.37 -1.75
CA LEU A 16 32.23 -16.22 -2.41
C LEU A 16 31.08 -16.59 -1.47
N ARG A 17 31.21 -17.71 -0.74
CA ARG A 17 30.21 -18.16 0.24
C ARG A 17 30.04 -17.19 1.42
N VAL A 18 31.08 -16.47 1.81
CA VAL A 18 30.98 -15.42 2.85
C VAL A 18 30.20 -14.23 2.30
N LEU A 19 30.51 -13.76 1.10
CA LEU A 19 29.81 -12.65 0.46
C LEU A 19 28.31 -12.94 0.26
N LEU A 20 27.97 -14.14 -0.21
CA LEU A 20 26.57 -14.55 -0.36
C LEU A 20 25.82 -14.61 0.99
N ARG A 21 26.49 -15.03 2.08
CA ARG A 21 25.86 -15.13 3.40
C ARG A 21 25.66 -13.79 4.11
N HIS A 22 26.46 -12.80 3.78
CA HIS A 22 26.35 -11.45 4.34
C HIS A 22 25.71 -10.46 3.36
N LEU A 23 25.05 -10.98 2.32
CA LEU A 23 24.32 -10.14 1.38
C LEU A 23 23.15 -9.47 2.11
N PRO A 24 22.89 -8.17 1.89
CA PRO A 24 21.75 -7.48 2.46
C PRO A 24 20.42 -8.17 2.12
N ARG A 25 19.45 -8.12 3.03
CA ARG A 25 18.14 -8.78 2.88
C ARG A 25 17.31 -8.18 1.74
N ASP A 26 17.55 -6.92 1.43
CA ASP A 26 16.96 -6.15 0.33
C ASP A 26 17.76 -6.29 -0.99
N SER A 27 18.72 -7.21 -1.06
CA SER A 27 19.46 -7.47 -2.30
C SER A 27 18.55 -8.07 -3.38
N ALA A 28 18.89 -7.82 -4.65
CA ALA A 28 18.16 -8.38 -5.79
C ALA A 28 18.10 -9.92 -5.77
N LEU A 29 19.18 -10.57 -5.29
CA LEU A 29 19.22 -12.02 -5.12
C LEU A 29 18.25 -12.49 -4.03
N ALA A 30 18.21 -11.81 -2.88
CA ALA A 30 17.27 -12.15 -1.82
C ALA A 30 15.81 -11.96 -2.26
N ARG A 31 15.50 -10.90 -3.02
CA ARG A 31 14.18 -10.72 -3.64
C ARG A 31 13.84 -11.79 -4.67
N ALA A 32 14.80 -12.17 -5.51
CA ALA A 32 14.56 -13.21 -6.52
C ALA A 32 14.32 -14.60 -5.90
N VAL A 33 14.97 -14.90 -4.77
CA VAL A 33 14.84 -16.19 -4.07
C VAL A 33 13.62 -16.23 -3.16
N HIS A 34 13.32 -15.14 -2.46
CA HIS A 34 12.28 -15.11 -1.43
C HIS A 34 10.99 -14.37 -1.84
N GLY A 35 10.95 -13.76 -3.04
CA GLY A 35 9.79 -13.04 -3.55
C GLY A 35 9.34 -11.91 -2.63
N ASP A 36 8.02 -11.72 -2.52
CA ASP A 36 7.39 -10.69 -1.68
C ASP A 36 7.74 -10.85 -0.18
N ALA A 37 8.10 -12.07 0.27
CA ALA A 37 8.54 -12.30 1.65
C ALA A 37 9.90 -11.63 1.97
N ALA A 38 10.67 -11.26 0.94
CA ALA A 38 11.89 -10.46 1.11
C ALA A 38 11.59 -8.99 1.45
N GLU A 39 10.38 -8.53 1.17
CA GLU A 39 10.05 -7.10 1.17
C GLU A 39 9.86 -6.56 2.59
N TRP A 40 9.27 -7.33 3.50
CA TRP A 40 9.12 -6.95 4.91
C TRP A 40 10.07 -7.73 5.79
N GLY A 41 10.86 -7.02 6.59
CA GLY A 41 11.62 -7.58 7.69
C GLY A 41 10.80 -7.59 8.98
N VAL A 42 11.41 -8.07 10.07
CA VAL A 42 10.76 -8.13 11.38
C VAL A 42 10.31 -6.75 11.85
N GLY A 43 11.09 -5.71 11.58
CA GLY A 43 10.75 -4.33 11.93
C GLY A 43 9.48 -3.85 11.25
N GLU A 44 9.33 -4.11 9.96
CA GLU A 44 8.16 -3.73 9.17
C GLU A 44 6.89 -4.45 9.66
N HIS A 45 7.00 -5.76 9.97
CA HIS A 45 5.90 -6.51 10.57
C HIS A 45 5.49 -5.94 11.94
N LEU A 46 6.46 -5.60 12.80
CA LEU A 46 6.19 -5.03 14.12
C LEU A 46 5.59 -3.61 14.02
N LEU A 47 6.06 -2.79 13.09
CA LEU A 47 5.51 -1.46 12.83
C LEU A 47 4.08 -1.53 12.30
N ALA A 48 3.79 -2.45 11.38
CA ALA A 48 2.43 -2.67 10.90
C ALA A 48 1.50 -3.12 12.04
N LEU A 49 1.96 -4.02 12.91
CA LEU A 49 1.21 -4.44 14.09
C LEU A 49 0.93 -3.26 15.04
N ALA A 50 1.93 -2.42 15.30
CA ALA A 50 1.77 -1.22 16.11
C ALA A 50 0.74 -0.25 15.50
N ALA A 51 0.80 -0.02 14.19
CA ALA A 51 -0.15 0.81 13.47
C ALA A 51 -1.59 0.26 13.56
N ASP A 52 -1.78 -1.04 13.40
CA ASP A 52 -3.09 -1.70 13.52
C ASP A 52 -3.69 -1.54 14.93
N HIS A 53 -2.86 -1.70 15.96
CA HIS A 53 -3.28 -1.52 17.34
C HIS A 53 -3.62 -0.06 17.65
N LEU A 54 -2.82 0.90 17.15
CA LEU A 54 -3.10 2.32 17.35
C LEU A 54 -4.41 2.73 16.66
N ALA A 55 -4.65 2.29 15.44
CA ALA A 55 -5.90 2.55 14.73
C ALA A 55 -7.10 1.97 15.50
N THR A 56 -6.96 0.75 16.03
CA THR A 56 -8.00 0.11 16.85
C THR A 56 -8.25 0.87 18.16
N ALA A 57 -7.19 1.30 18.85
CA ALA A 57 -7.30 2.08 20.08
C ALA A 57 -8.01 3.42 19.83
N ASN A 58 -7.65 4.13 18.77
CA ASN A 58 -8.31 5.38 18.36
C ASN A 58 -9.79 5.14 18.02
N TRP A 59 -10.09 4.06 17.30
CA TRP A 59 -11.48 3.68 17.00
C TRP A 59 -12.29 3.39 18.26
N LEU A 60 -11.73 2.64 19.22
CA LEU A 60 -12.37 2.39 20.51
C LEU A 60 -12.60 3.69 21.29
N PHE A 61 -11.61 4.58 21.32
CA PHE A 61 -11.71 5.88 21.97
C PHE A 61 -12.82 6.74 21.37
N VAL A 62 -12.85 6.90 20.05
CA VAL A 62 -13.90 7.67 19.36
C VAL A 62 -15.26 7.03 19.58
N SER A 63 -15.36 5.69 19.51
CA SER A 63 -16.62 4.99 19.73
C SER A 63 -17.16 5.20 21.15
N ALA A 64 -16.29 5.11 22.17
CA ALA A 64 -16.67 5.32 23.56
C ALA A 64 -17.06 6.78 23.87
N ASN A 65 -16.48 7.74 23.17
CA ASN A 65 -16.73 9.18 23.37
C ASN A 65 -17.75 9.76 22.38
N SER A 66 -18.29 8.95 21.47
CA SER A 66 -19.35 9.38 20.55
C SER A 66 -20.70 9.45 21.26
N GLY A 67 -21.48 10.50 20.98
CA GLY A 67 -22.80 10.68 21.60
C GLY A 67 -23.76 9.55 21.23
N ARG A 68 -24.69 9.18 22.14
CA ARG A 68 -25.60 8.03 21.97
C ARG A 68 -26.44 8.02 20.68
N LYS A 69 -26.60 9.18 20.01
CA LYS A 69 -27.35 9.32 18.75
C LYS A 69 -26.46 9.25 17.50
N GLN A 70 -25.13 9.21 17.66
CA GLN A 70 -24.18 9.15 16.56
C GLN A 70 -23.85 7.70 16.23
N LYS A 71 -23.79 7.39 14.92
CA LYS A 71 -23.35 6.08 14.46
C LYS A 71 -21.85 5.93 14.73
N PRO A 72 -21.39 4.81 15.33
CA PRO A 72 -19.97 4.58 15.53
C PRO A 72 -19.20 4.60 14.20
N PRO A 73 -17.96 5.10 14.20
CA PRO A 73 -17.12 5.06 13.01
C PRO A 73 -16.90 3.60 12.56
N PRO A 74 -16.65 3.36 11.25
CA PRO A 74 -16.31 2.02 10.79
C PRO A 74 -15.01 1.53 11.43
N ARG A 75 -14.96 0.23 11.73
CA ARG A 75 -13.73 -0.40 12.26
C ARG A 75 -12.59 -0.23 11.24
N PRO A 76 -11.38 0.16 11.67
CA PRO A 76 -10.24 0.32 10.78
C PRO A 76 -9.84 -1.02 10.17
N ASP A 77 -9.38 -0.95 8.92
CA ASP A 77 -8.80 -2.08 8.22
C ASP A 77 -7.29 -2.16 8.54
N PRO A 78 -6.74 -3.37 8.82
CA PRO A 78 -5.31 -3.53 9.06
C PRO A 78 -4.45 -3.15 7.85
N VAL A 79 -3.19 -2.79 8.10
CA VAL A 79 -2.19 -2.53 7.07
C VAL A 79 -2.01 -3.79 6.20
N PRO A 80 -2.06 -3.67 4.86
CA PRO A 80 -1.84 -4.81 3.97
C PRO A 80 -0.42 -5.34 4.12
N ARG A 81 -0.28 -6.65 4.39
CA ARG A 81 1.01 -7.31 4.63
C ARG A 81 1.37 -8.24 3.46
N PRO A 82 2.64 -8.30 3.05
CA PRO A 82 3.14 -9.31 2.11
C PRO A 82 3.31 -10.63 2.85
N GLU A 83 2.22 -11.34 3.11
CA GLU A 83 2.28 -12.69 3.67
C GLU A 83 2.30 -13.71 2.53
N PRO A 84 3.14 -14.76 2.59
CA PRO A 84 3.07 -15.86 1.64
C PRO A 84 1.69 -16.53 1.74
N GLY A 85 0.85 -16.33 0.71
CA GLY A 85 -0.46 -16.97 0.63
C GLY A 85 -1.64 -16.20 1.25
N ALA A 86 -1.44 -14.98 1.75
CA ALA A 86 -2.59 -14.11 2.02
C ALA A 86 -3.16 -13.63 0.68
N ALA A 87 -4.31 -14.18 0.28
CA ALA A 87 -5.07 -13.63 -0.82
C ALA A 87 -5.26 -12.12 -0.56
N PRO A 88 -5.03 -11.24 -1.56
CA PRO A 88 -5.21 -9.81 -1.39
C PRO A 88 -6.62 -9.59 -0.87
N ARG A 89 -6.75 -9.17 0.39
CA ARG A 89 -8.04 -8.89 0.97
C ARG A 89 -8.61 -7.78 0.11
N ARG A 90 -9.65 -8.11 -0.68
CA ARG A 90 -10.27 -7.17 -1.62
C ARG A 90 -10.39 -5.84 -0.90
N ALA A 91 -9.55 -4.88 -1.29
CA ALA A 91 -9.71 -3.51 -0.84
C ALA A 91 -11.18 -3.22 -1.12
N ARG A 92 -11.94 -2.84 -0.10
CA ARG A 92 -13.33 -2.41 -0.31
C ARG A 92 -13.22 -1.44 -1.47
N SER A 93 -13.85 -1.76 -2.60
CA SER A 93 -13.71 -1.00 -3.83
C SER A 93 -14.11 0.42 -3.52
N ARG A 94 -13.12 1.25 -3.22
CA ARG A 94 -13.30 2.67 -3.08
C ARG A 94 -13.73 3.08 -4.48
N PRO A 95 -14.90 3.73 -4.66
CA PRO A 95 -15.31 4.15 -5.98
C PRO A 95 -14.13 4.88 -6.61
N GLU A 96 -13.78 4.51 -7.85
CA GLU A 96 -12.72 5.19 -8.58
C GLU A 96 -13.03 6.69 -8.53
N ALA A 97 -12.02 7.49 -8.17
CA ALA A 97 -12.19 8.92 -8.10
C ALA A 97 -12.63 9.41 -9.48
N THR A 98 -13.84 9.97 -9.55
CA THR A 98 -14.39 10.48 -10.80
C THR A 98 -13.62 11.74 -11.19
N ALA A 99 -13.60 12.11 -12.47
CA ALA A 99 -13.00 13.36 -12.92
C ALA A 99 -13.51 14.60 -12.15
N GLN A 100 -14.74 14.52 -11.62
CA GLN A 100 -15.34 15.53 -10.75
C GLN A 100 -14.70 15.57 -9.35
N ASP A 101 -14.37 14.43 -8.75
CA ASP A 101 -13.70 14.34 -7.45
C ASP A 101 -12.28 14.91 -7.51
N LEU A 102 -11.57 14.61 -8.60
CA LEU A 102 -10.23 15.15 -8.86
C LEU A 102 -10.29 16.68 -9.02
N ARG A 103 -11.27 17.20 -9.76
CA ARG A 103 -11.45 18.65 -9.94
C ARG A 103 -11.80 19.38 -8.65
N ALA A 104 -12.68 18.80 -7.84
CA ALA A 104 -13.05 19.35 -6.54
C ALA A 104 -11.85 19.41 -5.58
N PHE A 105 -11.01 18.37 -5.59
CA PHE A 105 -9.78 18.33 -4.80
C PHE A 105 -8.77 19.41 -5.22
N PHE A 106 -8.61 19.65 -6.53
CA PHE A 106 -7.69 20.67 -7.05
C PHE A 106 -8.30 22.08 -7.20
N GLY A 107 -9.51 22.31 -6.67
CA GLY A 107 -10.12 23.65 -6.60
C GLY A 107 -10.56 24.24 -7.94
N ALA A 108 -10.78 23.43 -8.97
CA ALA A 108 -11.23 23.92 -10.27
C ALA A 108 -12.74 24.27 -10.22
N PRO A 109 -13.17 25.45 -10.72
CA PRO A 109 -14.58 25.81 -10.78
C PRO A 109 -15.36 24.87 -11.72
N ASN A 110 -16.57 24.48 -11.31
CA ASN A 110 -17.45 23.62 -12.11
C ASN A 110 -17.81 24.29 -13.44
N PRO A 111 -17.89 23.54 -14.56
CA PRO A 111 -18.39 24.09 -15.81
C PRO A 111 -19.90 24.40 -15.68
N PRO A 112 -20.38 25.48 -16.31
CA PRO A 112 -21.80 25.82 -16.28
C PRO A 112 -22.61 24.73 -16.98
N THR A 113 -23.62 24.20 -16.28
CA THR A 113 -24.61 23.29 -16.85
C THR A 113 -25.43 24.04 -17.89
N GLY A 114 -25.01 23.97 -19.16
CA GLY A 114 -25.72 24.57 -20.28
C GLY A 114 -27.03 23.83 -20.56
N ASN A 115 -28.10 24.19 -19.86
CA ASN A 115 -29.46 23.91 -20.32
C ASN A 115 -29.81 24.92 -21.42
N THR A 116 -29.34 24.67 -22.64
CA THR A 116 -29.92 25.30 -23.82
C THR A 116 -31.13 24.47 -24.21
N ARG A 117 -32.31 24.81 -23.67
CA ARG A 117 -33.58 24.45 -24.30
C ARG A 117 -33.58 25.14 -25.67
N ALA A 118 -33.39 24.36 -26.72
CA ALA A 118 -33.72 24.79 -28.08
C ALA A 118 -35.22 25.06 -28.11
N GLU A 119 -35.60 26.34 -28.22
CA GLU A 119 -36.91 26.75 -28.71
C GLU A 119 -37.02 26.29 -30.17
N PRO A 120 -38.06 25.53 -30.54
CA PRO A 120 -38.37 25.33 -31.94
C PRO A 120 -39.23 26.51 -32.42
N GLU A 121 -38.63 27.42 -33.19
CA GLU A 121 -39.37 28.27 -34.12
C GLU A 121 -40.00 27.38 -35.21
N ARG A 122 -41.35 27.29 -35.23
CA ARG A 122 -42.32 27.11 -36.34
C ARG A 122 -43.70 27.35 -35.71
N GLU A 123 -44.66 28.12 -36.22
CA GLU A 123 -45.01 28.66 -37.54
C GLU A 123 -45.95 29.85 -37.30
#